data_AF-A0A7J5DBS6-F1
#
_entry.id   AF-A0A7J5DBS6-F1
#
_cell.length_a   1.000
_cell.length_b   1.000
_cell.length_c   1.000
_cell.angle_alpha   90.00
_cell.angle_beta   90.00
_cell.angle_gamma   90.00
#
_symmetry.space_group_name_H-M   'P 1'
#
loop_
_entity.id
_entity.type
_entity.pdbx_description
1 polymer ?
#
loop_
_entity_poly.entity_id
_entity_poly.type
_entity_poly.pdbx_seq_one_letter_code
_entity_poly.pdbx_strand_id
1 'polypeptide(L)'
;MSNDERPRATIRLRPAPGARQPAPPAREAPRLPAARPKTVLTRSAPHARVTGRGVLQVNLNRPPGTGADLDLGCMAAFTDGSCAAVQPLGNSFGSLSGWPYMELDQDDRTGESADGETVRVDLARRELFRRLLFHVYVYSGAVDFRSLGATATVTAPSGGFRIPLDESPEGATGCAIALATPVEGGLTVSREVRWFTGTPRRSVQEQMDGAYGFGLAWVRMRKD
;
A
#
# COMPACT_ATOMS: atom_id res chain seq x y z
N MET A 1 27.07 14.79 19.68
CA MET A 1 27.22 13.48 19.01
C MET A 1 25.87 12.79 19.12
N SER A 2 25.08 12.76 18.04
CA SER A 2 23.73 12.18 18.05
C SER A 2 23.84 10.72 17.63
N ASN A 3 23.60 9.79 18.56
CA ASN A 3 23.45 8.37 18.25
C ASN A 3 22.12 8.18 17.52
N ASP A 4 22.16 8.18 16.19
CA ASP A 4 21.00 7.79 15.38
C ASP A 4 21.08 6.28 15.12
N GLU A 5 20.46 5.50 16.01
CA GLU A 5 20.35 4.03 15.93
C GLU A 5 19.34 3.54 14.87
N ARG A 6 18.98 4.38 13.89
CA ARG A 6 18.04 3.99 12.83
C ARG A 6 18.75 3.12 11.79
N PRO A 7 18.23 1.90 11.50
CA PRO A 7 18.86 1.02 10.53
C PRO A 7 18.81 1.62 9.13
N ARG A 8 19.96 1.63 8.43
CA ARG A 8 19.98 1.73 6.97
C ARG A 8 19.17 0.56 6.43
N ALA A 9 18.04 0.83 5.79
CA ALA A 9 17.01 -0.14 5.44
C ALA A 9 17.52 -1.23 4.48
N THR A 10 18.17 -2.25 5.04
CA THR A 10 18.12 -3.58 4.48
C THR A 10 16.86 -4.21 5.05
N ILE A 11 15.93 -4.63 4.20
CA ILE A 11 14.81 -5.47 4.65
C ILE A 11 15.44 -6.81 5.07
N ARG A 12 15.84 -6.92 6.34
CA ARG A 12 16.36 -8.15 6.97
C ARG A 12 15.44 -8.53 8.12
N LEU A 13 14.95 -9.75 8.02
CA LEU A 13 14.06 -10.43 8.95
C LEU A 13 14.69 -10.48 10.35
N ARG A 14 13.90 -10.15 11.39
CA ARG A 14 14.14 -10.69 12.72
C ARG A 14 13.56 -12.11 12.77
N PRO A 15 14.21 -13.09 13.42
CA PRO A 15 13.51 -14.30 13.83
C PRO A 15 12.45 -13.93 14.86
N ALA A 16 11.26 -14.51 14.73
CA ALA A 16 10.16 -14.30 15.66
C ALA A 16 10.53 -14.78 17.09
N PRO A 17 10.25 -14.02 18.16
CA PRO A 17 10.10 -14.60 19.48
C PRO A 17 8.87 -15.52 19.49
N GLY A 18 8.95 -16.61 20.25
CA GLY A 18 7.96 -17.69 20.29
C GLY A 18 6.50 -17.23 20.37
N ALA A 19 5.64 -17.98 19.67
CA ALA A 19 4.23 -17.74 19.50
C ALA A 19 3.51 -17.38 20.82
N ARG A 20 2.97 -16.16 20.90
CA ARG A 20 1.88 -15.86 21.83
C ARG A 20 0.59 -16.41 21.24
N GLN A 21 -0.14 -17.16 22.06
CA GLN A 21 -1.48 -17.65 21.76
C GLN A 21 -2.40 -16.47 21.39
N PRO A 22 -3.22 -16.57 20.31
CA PRO A 22 -4.11 -15.49 19.93
C PRO A 22 -5.19 -15.28 21.00
N ALA A 23 -5.41 -14.02 21.37
CA ALA A 23 -6.56 -13.63 22.18
C ALA A 23 -7.86 -13.94 21.39
N PRO A 24 -8.96 -14.32 22.08
CA PRO A 24 -10.24 -14.52 21.41
C PRO A 24 -10.66 -13.25 20.65
N PRO A 25 -11.27 -13.37 19.45
CA PRO A 25 -11.67 -12.21 18.68
C PRO A 25 -12.70 -11.39 19.47
N ALA A 26 -12.39 -10.12 19.71
CA ALA A 26 -13.40 -9.17 20.15
C ALA A 26 -14.48 -9.11 19.08
N ARG A 27 -15.74 -9.34 19.48
CA ARG A 27 -16.89 -9.29 18.59
C ARG A 27 -17.05 -7.86 18.07
N GLU A 28 -16.50 -7.57 16.89
CA GLU A 28 -16.65 -6.29 16.25
C GLU A 28 -18.10 -6.12 15.78
N ALA A 29 -18.73 -5.00 16.18
CA ALA A 29 -20.08 -4.68 15.73
C ALA A 29 -20.08 -4.50 14.20
N PRO A 30 -21.17 -4.86 13.48
CA PRO A 30 -21.25 -4.64 12.05
C PRO A 30 -21.11 -3.14 11.77
N ARG A 31 -19.96 -2.72 11.24
CA ARG A 31 -19.79 -1.37 10.71
C ARG A 31 -20.62 -1.32 9.43
N LEU A 32 -21.55 -0.37 9.34
CA LEU A 32 -22.18 -0.05 8.06
C LEU A 32 -21.06 0.25 7.05
N PRO A 33 -21.11 -0.30 5.82
CA PRO A 33 -20.08 -0.03 4.84
C PRO A 33 -20.01 1.48 4.64
N ALA A 34 -18.83 2.06 4.86
CA ALA A 34 -18.61 3.48 4.63
C ALA A 34 -19.08 3.82 3.21
N ALA A 35 -19.87 4.89 3.07
CA ALA A 35 -20.39 5.29 1.78
C ALA A 35 -19.21 5.47 0.80
N ARG A 36 -19.25 4.74 -0.33
CA ARG A 36 -18.17 4.80 -1.32
C ARG A 36 -18.01 6.23 -1.83
N PRO A 37 -16.79 6.79 -1.87
CA PRO A 37 -16.58 8.12 -2.41
C PRO A 37 -17.07 8.22 -3.86
N LYS A 38 -17.75 9.33 -4.18
CA LYS A 38 -18.24 9.60 -5.54
C LYS A 38 -17.15 10.14 -6.47
N THR A 39 -16.15 10.82 -5.90
CA THR A 39 -15.03 11.38 -6.66
C THR A 39 -14.16 10.25 -7.19
N VAL A 40 -13.78 10.34 -8.47
CA VAL A 40 -12.91 9.37 -9.14
C VAL A 40 -11.76 10.14 -9.78
N LEU A 41 -10.52 9.74 -9.51
CA LEU A 41 -9.36 10.27 -10.25
C LEU A 41 -9.24 9.56 -11.59
N THR A 42 -9.03 10.34 -12.64
CA THR A 42 -8.91 9.87 -14.01
C THR A 42 -7.62 10.38 -14.63
N ARG A 43 -7.32 9.99 -15.88
CA ARG A 43 -6.19 10.53 -16.62
C ARG A 43 -6.29 12.05 -16.83
N SER A 44 -7.49 12.57 -17.06
CA SER A 44 -7.74 14.01 -17.27
C SER A 44 -7.86 14.81 -15.97
N ALA A 45 -8.12 14.14 -14.83
CA ALA A 45 -8.13 14.73 -13.49
C ALA A 45 -7.34 13.84 -12.51
N PRO A 46 -6.00 13.80 -12.61
CA PRO A 46 -5.19 12.82 -11.90
C PRO A 46 -4.78 13.25 -10.48
N HIS A 47 -5.26 14.37 -9.97
CA HIS A 47 -4.81 14.91 -8.68
C HIS A 47 -5.96 15.13 -7.71
N ALA A 48 -5.73 14.80 -6.44
CA ALA A 48 -6.56 15.20 -5.31
C ALA A 48 -5.69 15.72 -4.17
N ARG A 49 -6.30 16.52 -3.29
CA ARG A 49 -5.67 16.95 -2.04
C ARG A 49 -6.34 16.28 -0.86
N VAL A 50 -5.52 15.78 0.05
CA VAL A 50 -5.94 15.33 1.38
C VAL A 50 -5.43 16.34 2.38
N THR A 51 -6.28 16.83 3.27
CA THR A 51 -5.93 17.86 4.26
C THR A 51 -6.26 17.43 5.67
N GLY A 52 -5.65 18.13 6.64
CA GLY A 52 -5.90 17.92 8.05
C GLY A 52 -5.03 16.84 8.68
N ARG A 53 -5.43 16.42 9.88
CA ARG A 53 -4.77 15.39 10.70
C ARG A 53 -5.69 14.17 10.81
N GLY A 54 -5.14 13.03 11.21
CA GLY A 54 -5.87 11.76 11.33
C GLY A 54 -5.19 10.68 10.50
N VAL A 55 -5.97 9.74 9.97
CA VAL A 55 -5.45 8.60 9.20
C VAL A 55 -5.91 8.70 7.75
N LEU A 56 -4.96 8.61 6.83
CA LEU A 56 -5.23 8.30 5.42
C LEU A 56 -5.37 6.79 5.29
N GLN A 57 -6.41 6.32 4.63
CA GLN A 57 -6.59 4.91 4.30
C GLN A 57 -6.62 4.74 2.79
N VAL A 58 -5.87 3.77 2.29
CA VAL A 58 -5.92 3.30 0.90
C VAL A 58 -6.34 1.84 0.96
N ASN A 59 -7.54 1.56 0.47
CA ASN A 59 -8.17 0.27 0.54
C ASN A 59 -8.30 -0.32 -0.88
N LEU A 60 -7.90 -1.57 -1.07
CA LEU A 60 -7.95 -2.27 -2.35
C LEU A 60 -9.08 -3.29 -2.34
N ASN A 61 -10.08 -3.06 -3.20
CA ASN A 61 -11.18 -4.01 -3.39
C ASN A 61 -11.23 -4.53 -4.82
N ARG A 62 -11.64 -5.79 -4.95
CA ARG A 62 -11.92 -6.49 -6.21
C ARG A 62 -13.26 -7.25 -6.09
N PRO A 63 -13.94 -7.56 -7.21
CA PRO A 63 -15.07 -8.49 -7.19
C PRO A 63 -14.65 -9.85 -6.61
N PRO A 64 -15.54 -10.55 -5.90
CA PRO A 64 -15.25 -11.89 -5.38
C PRO A 64 -15.08 -12.90 -6.52
N GLY A 65 -14.38 -14.01 -6.26
CA GLY A 65 -14.26 -15.12 -7.20
C GLY A 65 -13.31 -14.88 -8.38
N THR A 66 -12.43 -13.88 -8.28
CA THR A 66 -11.44 -13.60 -9.33
C THR A 66 -10.33 -14.65 -9.42
N GLY A 67 -10.10 -15.46 -8.36
CA GLY A 67 -9.03 -16.47 -8.33
C GLY A 67 -7.63 -15.86 -8.29
N ALA A 68 -7.53 -14.60 -7.86
CA ALA A 68 -6.32 -13.81 -7.76
C ALA A 68 -5.99 -13.49 -6.30
N ASP A 69 -4.74 -13.69 -5.91
CA ASP A 69 -4.18 -13.15 -4.68
C ASP A 69 -3.48 -11.82 -5.02
N LEU A 70 -4.16 -10.70 -4.72
CA LEU A 70 -3.61 -9.36 -4.89
C LEU A 70 -3.11 -8.82 -3.55
N ASP A 71 -1.88 -8.36 -3.55
CA ASP A 71 -1.24 -7.74 -2.40
C ASP A 71 -1.14 -6.23 -2.59
N LEU A 72 -1.65 -5.47 -1.64
CA LEU A 72 -1.49 -4.03 -1.49
C LEU A 72 -0.23 -3.72 -0.65
N GLY A 73 0.51 -2.71 -1.06
CA GLY A 73 1.66 -2.22 -0.32
C GLY A 73 1.86 -0.72 -0.43
N CYS A 74 2.78 -0.21 0.38
CA CYS A 74 3.23 1.17 0.31
C CYS A 74 4.73 1.26 0.54
N MET A 75 5.44 1.96 -0.35
CA MET A 75 6.84 2.37 -0.14
C MET A 75 6.87 3.81 0.36
N ALA A 76 7.66 4.09 1.38
CA ALA A 76 7.84 5.42 1.96
C ALA A 76 9.30 5.83 1.87
N ALA A 77 9.55 7.07 1.43
CA ALA A 77 10.83 7.75 1.62
C ALA A 77 10.63 8.84 2.66
N PHE A 78 11.53 8.94 3.63
CA PHE A 78 11.46 9.90 4.73
C PHE A 78 12.41 11.07 4.53
N THR A 79 12.15 12.18 5.22
CA THR A 79 12.95 13.43 5.13
C THR A 79 14.37 13.26 5.66
N ASP A 80 14.60 12.30 6.56
CA ASP A 80 15.93 11.94 7.08
C ASP A 80 16.76 11.08 6.12
N GLY A 81 16.22 10.72 4.95
CA GLY A 81 16.90 9.88 3.96
C GLY A 81 16.56 8.40 4.06
N SER A 82 15.91 7.94 5.13
CA SER A 82 15.50 6.54 5.28
C SER A 82 14.34 6.19 4.33
N CYS A 83 14.17 4.89 4.07
CA CYS A 83 13.07 4.35 3.29
C CYS A 83 12.50 3.11 3.99
N ALA A 84 11.22 2.83 3.76
CA ALA A 84 10.53 1.66 4.29
C ALA A 84 9.49 1.14 3.29
N ALA A 85 9.03 -0.10 3.48
CA ALA A 85 7.90 -0.65 2.76
C ALA A 85 7.00 -1.46 3.71
N VAL A 86 5.68 -1.35 3.54
CA VAL A 86 4.70 -2.28 4.11
C VAL A 86 4.04 -3.09 2.99
N GLN A 87 3.88 -4.39 3.20
CA GLN A 87 3.27 -5.36 2.28
C GLN A 87 3.14 -6.74 2.97
N PRO A 88 2.25 -7.64 2.51
CA PRO A 88 2.14 -8.99 3.02
C PRO A 88 3.44 -9.79 2.85
N LEU A 89 4.10 -9.64 1.69
CA LEU A 89 5.31 -10.40 1.39
C LEU A 89 6.47 -10.01 2.32
N GLY A 90 6.93 -10.98 3.12
CA GLY A 90 7.96 -10.79 4.14
C GLY A 90 7.42 -10.29 5.48
N ASN A 91 6.10 -10.38 5.72
CA ASN A 91 5.43 -10.03 6.97
C ASN A 91 5.72 -8.59 7.43
N SER A 92 5.80 -7.65 6.48
CA SER A 92 6.10 -6.24 6.77
C SER A 92 4.80 -5.45 6.91
N PHE A 93 4.10 -5.62 8.03
CA PHE A 93 2.81 -4.95 8.25
C PHE A 93 2.93 -3.54 8.83
N GLY A 94 4.09 -3.15 9.36
CA GLY A 94 4.32 -1.79 9.86
C GLY A 94 3.61 -1.48 11.18
N SER A 95 3.41 -0.19 11.44
CA SER A 95 2.74 0.34 12.64
C SER A 95 2.37 1.81 12.44
N LEU A 96 1.20 2.23 12.93
CA LEU A 96 0.83 3.65 12.97
C LEU A 96 1.45 4.41 14.17
N SER A 97 1.70 3.74 15.29
CA SER A 97 2.15 4.39 16.52
C SER A 97 3.67 4.55 16.62
N GLY A 98 4.42 3.81 15.81
CA GLY A 98 5.87 3.91 15.66
C GLY A 98 6.28 3.99 14.21
N TRP A 99 7.57 4.21 13.94
CA TRP A 99 8.10 4.10 12.58
C TRP A 99 7.72 2.73 11.98
N PRO A 100 7.19 2.66 10.74
CA PRO A 100 7.23 3.68 9.69
C PRO A 100 6.02 4.63 9.61
N TYR A 101 5.15 4.68 10.63
CA TYR A 101 3.89 5.48 10.65
C TYR A 101 2.92 5.14 9.52
N MET A 102 3.06 3.91 9.01
CA MET A 102 2.18 3.30 8.04
C MET A 102 1.98 1.83 8.41
N GLU A 103 0.77 1.32 8.18
CA GLU A 103 0.35 -0.02 8.60
C GLU A 103 -0.51 -0.67 7.53
N LEU A 104 -0.32 -1.96 7.29
CA LEU A 104 -1.21 -2.82 6.51
C LEU A 104 -1.99 -3.70 7.49
N ASP A 105 -3.32 -3.79 7.38
CA ASP A 105 -4.12 -4.55 8.36
C ASP A 105 -4.01 -6.06 8.23
N GLN A 106 -3.99 -6.58 7.01
CA GLN A 106 -4.08 -8.02 6.77
C GLN A 106 -3.53 -8.42 5.41
N ASP A 107 -3.42 -9.74 5.21
CA ASP A 107 -3.09 -10.43 3.96
C ASP A 107 -4.35 -11.15 3.47
N ASP A 108 -5.13 -10.54 2.56
CA ASP A 108 -6.38 -11.10 2.03
C ASP A 108 -6.12 -11.95 0.78
N ARG A 109 -5.59 -13.15 1.05
CA ARG A 109 -5.17 -14.11 0.02
C ARG A 109 -6.31 -14.59 -0.87
N THR A 110 -7.52 -14.71 -0.34
CA THR A 110 -8.66 -15.31 -1.05
C THR A 110 -9.52 -14.26 -1.75
N GLY A 111 -9.46 -12.99 -1.33
CA GLY A 111 -10.39 -11.96 -1.80
C GLY A 111 -11.81 -12.17 -1.28
N GLU A 112 -11.98 -13.03 -0.26
CA GLU A 112 -13.26 -13.30 0.39
C GLU A 112 -13.58 -12.27 1.48
N SER A 113 -12.57 -11.51 1.94
CA SER A 113 -12.81 -10.35 2.79
C SER A 113 -13.61 -9.33 2.00
N ALA A 114 -14.81 -8.99 2.49
CA ALA A 114 -15.63 -7.94 1.91
C ALA A 114 -14.91 -6.57 1.90
N ASP A 115 -13.93 -6.42 2.81
CA ASP A 115 -13.17 -5.20 3.01
C ASP A 115 -11.78 -5.23 2.34
N GLY A 116 -11.35 -6.33 1.73
CA GLY A 116 -10.05 -6.43 1.04
C GLY A 116 -8.85 -6.13 1.96
N GLU A 117 -7.81 -5.49 1.40
CA GLU A 117 -6.63 -5.04 2.13
C GLU A 117 -6.58 -3.52 2.26
N THR A 118 -6.12 -3.00 3.41
CA THR A 118 -6.01 -1.55 3.64
C THR A 118 -4.66 -1.14 4.20
N VAL A 119 -3.99 -0.24 3.48
CA VAL A 119 -2.85 0.52 4.03
C VAL A 119 -3.36 1.79 4.70
N ARG A 120 -2.89 2.05 5.92
CA ARG A 120 -3.14 3.24 6.72
C ARG A 120 -1.86 4.05 6.87
N VAL A 121 -1.96 5.38 6.86
CA VAL A 121 -0.84 6.32 7.10
C VAL A 121 -1.27 7.39 8.10
N ASP A 122 -0.43 7.67 9.11
CA ASP A 122 -0.67 8.74 10.07
C ASP A 122 -0.37 10.12 9.47
N LEU A 123 -1.42 10.90 9.18
CA LEU A 123 -1.31 12.27 8.66
C LEU A 123 -0.77 13.24 9.70
N ALA A 124 -0.79 12.91 10.99
CA ALA A 124 -0.13 13.72 12.02
C ALA A 124 1.41 13.64 11.94
N ARG A 125 1.94 12.71 11.14
CA ARG A 125 3.37 12.51 10.86
C ARG A 125 3.75 12.81 9.42
N ARG A 126 2.82 13.40 8.64
CA ARG A 126 2.98 13.62 7.19
C ARG A 126 4.28 14.35 6.81
N GLU A 127 4.75 15.25 7.66
CA GLU A 127 5.99 16.02 7.51
C GLU A 127 7.28 15.19 7.60
N LEU A 128 7.21 13.95 8.11
CA LEU A 128 8.34 13.04 8.13
C LEU A 128 8.56 12.35 6.78
N PHE A 129 7.55 12.31 5.92
CA PHE A 129 7.65 11.70 4.60
C PHE A 129 8.19 12.71 3.57
N ARG A 130 8.89 12.22 2.57
CA ARG A 130 9.14 12.90 1.29
C ARG A 130 8.12 12.47 0.25
N ARG A 131 7.79 11.18 0.21
CA ARG A 131 6.78 10.61 -0.68
C ARG A 131 6.36 9.21 -0.23
N LEU A 132 5.15 8.84 -0.62
CA LEU A 132 4.51 7.54 -0.39
C LEU A 132 4.04 7.00 -1.73
N LEU A 133 4.45 5.79 -2.11
CA LEU A 133 4.01 5.10 -3.31
C LEU A 133 3.12 3.91 -2.92
N PHE A 134 1.83 4.07 -3.10
CA PHE A 134 0.87 2.99 -2.96
C PHE A 134 0.90 2.13 -4.22
N HIS A 135 0.99 0.82 -4.05
CA HIS A 135 1.14 -0.13 -5.15
C HIS A 135 0.39 -1.43 -4.87
N VAL A 136 0.10 -2.16 -5.94
CA VAL A 136 -0.47 -3.52 -5.87
C VAL A 136 0.32 -4.46 -6.77
N TYR A 137 0.38 -5.74 -6.41
CA TYR A 137 0.91 -6.79 -7.27
C TYR A 137 0.11 -8.08 -7.17
N VAL A 138 0.17 -8.90 -8.22
CA VAL A 138 -0.35 -10.27 -8.19
C VAL A 138 0.68 -11.14 -7.48
N TYR A 139 0.34 -11.67 -6.30
CA TYR A 139 1.19 -12.67 -5.64
C TYR A 139 1.01 -14.04 -6.30
N SER A 140 -0.25 -14.45 -6.54
CA SER A 140 -0.58 -15.69 -7.22
C SER A 140 -1.93 -15.62 -7.94
N GLY A 141 -2.17 -16.57 -8.85
CA GLY A 141 -3.33 -16.58 -9.74
C GLY A 141 -2.95 -16.22 -11.18
N ALA A 142 -3.59 -16.86 -12.15
CA ALA A 142 -3.31 -16.72 -13.58
C ALA A 142 -4.09 -15.56 -14.22
N VAL A 143 -4.31 -14.49 -13.46
CA VAL A 143 -5.24 -13.42 -13.82
C VAL A 143 -4.53 -12.20 -14.36
N ASP A 144 -5.17 -11.56 -15.33
CA ASP A 144 -4.77 -10.25 -15.81
C ASP A 144 -5.55 -9.18 -15.04
N PHE A 145 -4.88 -8.11 -14.59
CA PHE A 145 -5.54 -6.96 -13.96
C PHE A 145 -6.70 -6.40 -14.79
N ARG A 146 -6.65 -6.53 -16.13
CA ARG A 146 -7.76 -6.20 -17.04
C ARG A 146 -9.09 -6.85 -16.63
N SER A 147 -9.05 -8.08 -16.12
CA SER A 147 -10.23 -8.85 -15.70
C SER A 147 -10.61 -8.68 -14.23
N LEU A 148 -9.78 -8.02 -13.42
CA LEU A 148 -9.98 -7.96 -11.98
C LEU A 148 -10.93 -6.85 -11.54
N GLY A 149 -11.16 -5.82 -12.36
CA GLY A 149 -12.00 -4.69 -11.97
C GLY A 149 -11.58 -4.04 -10.65
N ALA A 150 -10.30 -4.13 -10.29
CA ALA A 150 -9.79 -3.69 -9.01
C ALA A 150 -9.88 -2.17 -8.89
N THR A 151 -10.25 -1.68 -7.71
CA THR A 151 -10.34 -0.25 -7.42
C THR A 151 -9.68 0.03 -6.08
N ALA A 152 -8.74 0.97 -6.07
CA ALA A 152 -8.24 1.56 -4.84
C ALA A 152 -9.18 2.69 -4.39
N THR A 153 -9.62 2.64 -3.13
CA THR A 153 -10.43 3.68 -2.50
C THR A 153 -9.58 4.39 -1.46
N VAL A 154 -9.45 5.71 -1.62
CA VAL A 154 -8.73 6.56 -0.68
C VAL A 154 -9.72 7.29 0.20
N THR A 155 -9.56 7.22 1.51
CA THR A 155 -10.37 7.94 2.50
C THR A 155 -9.48 8.66 3.50
N ALA A 156 -9.91 9.86 3.89
CA ALA A 156 -9.29 10.67 4.91
C ALA A 156 -10.35 11.57 5.57
N PRO A 157 -10.04 12.23 6.70
CA PRO A 157 -10.98 13.16 7.34
C PRO A 157 -11.47 14.30 6.43
N SER A 158 -10.67 14.71 5.44
CA SER A 158 -11.05 15.73 4.45
C SER A 158 -11.95 15.21 3.32
N GLY A 159 -12.30 13.93 3.32
CA GLY A 159 -13.07 13.27 2.25
C GLY A 159 -12.28 12.13 1.59
N GLY A 160 -12.81 11.63 0.47
CA GLY A 160 -12.21 10.49 -0.23
C GLY A 160 -12.45 10.52 -1.73
N PHE A 161 -11.77 9.63 -2.43
CA PHE A 161 -11.85 9.45 -3.88
C PHE A 161 -11.46 8.02 -4.25
N ARG A 162 -11.76 7.61 -5.49
CA ARG A 162 -11.48 6.27 -6.01
C ARG A 162 -10.50 6.36 -7.17
N ILE A 163 -9.67 5.34 -7.29
CA ILE A 163 -8.71 5.14 -8.36
C ILE A 163 -8.97 3.75 -8.95
N PRO A 164 -9.75 3.66 -10.04
CA PRO A 164 -9.87 2.43 -10.81
C PRO A 164 -8.50 2.02 -11.34
N LEU A 165 -8.19 0.72 -11.26
CA LEU A 165 -6.98 0.16 -11.86
C LEU A 165 -7.32 -0.33 -13.27
N ASP A 166 -7.56 0.64 -14.14
CA ASP A 166 -7.97 0.47 -15.53
C ASP A 166 -6.79 0.52 -16.50
N GLU A 167 -7.06 0.15 -17.76
CA GLU A 167 -6.08 0.24 -18.85
C GLU A 167 -4.80 -0.60 -18.64
N SER A 168 -4.89 -1.69 -17.86
CA SER A 168 -3.76 -2.62 -17.68
C SER A 168 -3.31 -3.20 -19.02
N PRO A 169 -2.02 -3.13 -19.38
CA PRO A 169 -1.50 -3.84 -20.53
C PRO A 169 -1.47 -5.35 -20.24
N GLU A 170 -1.45 -6.15 -21.30
CA GLU A 170 -1.33 -7.60 -21.20
C GLU A 170 -0.04 -8.00 -20.49
N GLY A 171 -0.15 -8.93 -19.53
CA GLY A 171 0.99 -9.45 -18.78
C GLY A 171 1.52 -8.51 -17.70
N ALA A 172 0.84 -7.40 -17.38
CA ALA A 172 1.16 -6.62 -16.19
C ALA A 172 0.90 -7.45 -14.92
N THR A 173 1.87 -7.46 -14.01
CA THR A 173 1.78 -8.20 -12.74
C THR A 173 1.83 -7.29 -11.52
N GLY A 174 1.87 -5.97 -11.73
CA GLY A 174 1.72 -4.99 -10.66
C GLY A 174 1.52 -3.57 -11.19
N CYS A 175 1.11 -2.69 -10.29
CA CYS A 175 0.71 -1.33 -10.58
C CYS A 175 1.15 -0.38 -9.48
N ALA A 176 1.85 0.69 -9.84
CA ALA A 176 1.94 1.87 -9.00
C ALA A 176 0.61 2.61 -9.10
N ILE A 177 -0.15 2.62 -7.99
CA ILE A 177 -1.52 3.14 -7.94
C ILE A 177 -1.49 4.66 -7.85
N ALA A 178 -0.79 5.17 -6.83
CA ALA A 178 -0.76 6.58 -6.52
C ALA A 178 0.54 6.99 -5.81
N LEU A 179 1.00 8.19 -6.13
CA LEU A 179 2.08 8.86 -5.44
C LEU A 179 1.50 9.97 -4.56
N ALA A 180 1.69 9.86 -3.25
CA ALA A 180 1.32 10.92 -2.31
C ALA A 180 2.57 11.67 -1.84
N THR A 181 2.51 13.00 -1.90
CA THR A 181 3.60 13.90 -1.53
C THR A 181 3.13 14.91 -0.49
N PRO A 182 3.86 15.13 0.61
CA PRO A 182 3.49 16.15 1.58
C PRO A 182 3.53 17.54 0.99
N VAL A 183 2.50 18.32 1.33
CA VAL A 183 2.35 19.74 1.02
C VAL A 183 1.90 20.46 2.28
N GLU A 184 1.89 21.80 2.26
CA GLU A 184 1.37 22.56 3.39
C GLU A 184 -0.04 22.09 3.77
N GLY A 185 -0.25 21.76 5.06
CA GLY A 185 -1.55 21.34 5.58
C GLY A 185 -2.05 19.95 5.14
N GLY A 186 -1.26 19.14 4.41
CA GLY A 186 -1.76 17.86 3.93
C GLY A 186 -0.84 17.08 2.98
N LEU A 187 -1.45 16.34 2.05
CA LEU A 187 -0.81 15.61 0.97
C LEU A 187 -1.45 15.97 -0.37
N THR A 188 -0.66 16.07 -1.43
CA THR A 188 -1.16 15.93 -2.80
C THR A 188 -1.05 14.47 -3.20
N VAL A 189 -2.13 13.89 -3.69
CA VAL A 189 -2.18 12.51 -4.21
C VAL A 189 -2.34 12.57 -5.72
N SER A 190 -1.38 11.98 -6.42
CA SER A 190 -1.38 11.83 -7.88
C SER A 190 -1.74 10.40 -8.26
N ARG A 191 -2.71 10.23 -9.15
CA ARG A 191 -3.05 8.97 -9.82
C ARG A 191 -1.90 8.61 -10.76
N GLU A 192 -1.18 7.56 -10.42
CA GLU A 192 -0.09 7.03 -11.26
C GLU A 192 -0.66 6.02 -12.27
N VAL A 193 -1.40 5.01 -11.77
CA VAL A 193 -1.90 3.83 -12.53
C VAL A 193 -0.86 3.41 -13.59
N ARG A 194 0.37 3.22 -13.12
CA ARG A 194 1.52 2.88 -13.95
C ARG A 194 1.82 1.41 -13.78
N TRP A 195 1.79 0.69 -14.90
CA TRP A 195 1.87 -0.76 -14.93
C TRP A 195 3.30 -1.28 -15.06
N PHE A 196 3.56 -2.41 -14.40
CA PHE A 196 4.86 -3.07 -14.37
C PHE A 196 4.68 -4.59 -14.49
N THR A 197 5.67 -5.25 -15.08
CA THR A 197 5.69 -6.70 -15.27
C THR A 197 6.95 -7.27 -14.65
N GLY A 198 6.80 -8.21 -13.70
CA GLY A 198 7.92 -8.93 -13.12
C GLY A 198 8.76 -9.64 -14.18
N THR A 199 10.08 -9.71 -13.97
CA THR A 199 10.99 -10.49 -14.82
C THR A 199 11.66 -11.59 -14.00
N PRO A 200 12.29 -12.60 -14.63
CA PRO A 200 13.06 -13.60 -13.89
C PRO A 200 14.18 -13.01 -13.01
N ARG A 201 14.64 -11.79 -13.31
CA ARG A 201 15.76 -11.12 -12.62
C ARG A 201 15.34 -10.06 -11.61
N ARG A 202 14.16 -9.47 -11.76
CA ARG A 202 13.66 -8.38 -10.91
C ARG A 202 12.18 -8.56 -10.64
N SER A 203 11.79 -8.51 -9.38
CA SER A 203 10.39 -8.48 -8.96
C SER A 203 9.70 -7.21 -9.48
N VAL A 204 8.37 -7.18 -9.38
CA VAL A 204 7.61 -5.98 -9.74
C VAL A 204 7.87 -4.84 -8.75
N GLN A 205 8.09 -5.16 -7.47
CA GLN A 205 8.48 -4.20 -6.44
C GLN A 205 9.83 -3.57 -6.74
N GLU A 206 10.84 -4.37 -7.12
CA GLU A 206 12.17 -3.87 -7.50
C GLU A 206 12.11 -2.93 -8.72
N GLN A 207 11.20 -3.20 -9.66
CA GLN A 207 11.02 -2.35 -10.83
C GLN A 207 10.30 -1.04 -10.49
N MET A 208 9.27 -1.09 -9.64
CA MET A 208 8.62 0.12 -9.12
C MET A 208 9.60 0.95 -8.30
N ASP A 209 10.35 0.34 -7.40
CA ASP A 209 11.39 1.02 -6.65
C ASP A 209 12.40 1.70 -7.59
N GLY A 210 12.95 0.98 -8.57
CA GLY A 210 13.88 1.58 -9.54
C GLY A 210 13.27 2.75 -10.33
N ALA A 211 11.99 2.68 -10.68
CA ALA A 211 11.31 3.71 -11.45
C ALA A 211 10.97 4.97 -10.62
N TYR A 212 10.75 4.83 -9.32
CA TYR A 212 10.44 5.94 -8.41
C TYR A 212 11.62 6.36 -7.52
N GLY A 213 12.71 5.59 -7.53
CA GLY A 213 13.98 5.88 -6.87
C GLY A 213 13.92 5.84 -5.34
N PHE A 214 13.31 4.82 -4.72
CA PHE A 214 13.38 4.66 -3.25
C PHE A 214 14.74 4.10 -2.80
N GLY A 215 15.37 3.25 -3.61
CA GLY A 215 16.67 2.64 -3.30
C GLY A 215 16.58 1.61 -2.18
N LEU A 216 15.46 0.87 -2.09
CA LEU A 216 15.30 -0.20 -1.12
C LEU A 216 16.15 -1.42 -1.54
N ALA A 217 16.70 -2.12 -0.56
CA ALA A 217 17.35 -3.41 -0.78
C ALA A 217 16.31 -4.53 -0.71
N TRP A 218 16.02 -5.15 -1.84
CA TRP A 218 15.05 -6.23 -1.96
C TRP A 218 15.70 -7.60 -1.84
N VAL A 219 15.02 -8.51 -1.13
CA VAL A 219 15.38 -9.92 -1.03
C VAL A 219 14.20 -10.73 -1.54
N ARG A 220 14.47 -11.82 -2.26
CA ARG A 220 13.41 -12.70 -2.76
C ARG A 220 12.77 -13.45 -1.60
N MET A 221 11.45 -13.33 -1.46
CA MET A 221 10.66 -13.90 -0.37
C MET A 221 9.54 -14.78 -0.93
N ARG A 222 8.94 -15.61 -0.07
CA ARG A 222 7.70 -16.35 -0.32
C ARG A 222 6.77 -16.12 0.87
N LYS A 223 5.45 -16.17 0.65
CA LYS A 223 4.48 -16.36 1.73
C LYS A 223 4.59 -17.81 2.20
N ASP A 224 4.63 -18.01 3.52
CA ASP A 224 4.49 -19.34 4.14
C ASP A 224 3.02 -19.81 4.09
#